data_AF-A0A916CZ35-F1
#
_entry.id   AF-A0A916CZ35-F1
#
_cell.length_a   1.000
_cell.length_b   1.000
_cell.length_c   1.000
_cell.angle_alpha   90.00
_cell.angle_beta   90.00
_cell.angle_gamma   90.00
#
_symmetry.space_group_name_H-M   'P 1'
#
loop_
_entity.id
_entity.type
_entity.pdbx_description
1 polymer ?
#
loop_
_entity_poly.entity_id
_entity_poly.type
_entity_poly.pdbx_seq_one_letter_code
_entity_poly.pdbx_strand_id
1 'polypeptide(L)'
;DPLPALPIQYADYATWQRRWLDGEVLQAQSAYWQQTLAGAPVLLELPTDRARPAQQDHAGAAVGFELDAGLSERLKALSQRHGTTLFMTLLAGWAVLLARLSGQSDVVIGTPVANRQRPEVQPLIGFFVNTLALRVQLTGETTVAHLLQQVRERALQAQQHQDLPFEQVVELVKPPRSLAHSPLFQVLFSWHGGAAGQGEGALELPGLRSTSLQASHTTAQFDLALNLMDTGERIAGGVEYATALFDPATVRGWLDSLRTLLEAMVCDDAQPVDRLALLTAAERQRLLHDFNATEAAYPSHLCVHELIEAQAARTPDLPAVADDEATLGYAELNARANRLAHHLRSLGVRPDDRVGLCLERSTDMLVAVLAVMKAGAAYVPLDPAHPAQRLAELCEDSEPVAVLTHNR
;
A
#
# COMPACT_ATOMS: atom_id res chain seq x y z
N ASP A 1 -39.02 -39.82 -10.60
CA ASP A 1 -40.14 -38.89 -10.36
C ASP A 1 -39.81 -37.49 -10.86
N PRO A 2 -40.74 -36.80 -11.53
CA PRO A 2 -40.57 -35.38 -11.82
C PRO A 2 -40.60 -34.57 -10.52
N LEU A 3 -39.80 -33.48 -10.48
CA LEU A 3 -39.85 -32.51 -9.38
C LEU A 3 -41.25 -31.87 -9.28
N PRO A 4 -41.69 -31.45 -8.09
CA PRO A 4 -42.94 -30.74 -7.92
C PRO A 4 -42.95 -29.44 -8.75
N ALA A 5 -44.13 -29.08 -9.28
CA ALA A 5 -44.29 -27.84 -10.05
C ALA A 5 -43.98 -26.60 -9.18
N LEU A 6 -43.30 -25.62 -9.76
CA LEU A 6 -42.98 -24.37 -9.07
C LEU A 6 -44.26 -23.55 -8.82
N PRO A 7 -44.49 -23.06 -7.59
CA PRO A 7 -45.74 -22.36 -7.24
C PRO A 7 -45.83 -20.94 -7.81
N ILE A 8 -44.69 -20.33 -8.15
CA ILE A 8 -44.58 -18.98 -8.74
C ILE A 8 -43.45 -18.97 -9.78
N GLN A 9 -43.42 -17.95 -10.64
CA GLN A 9 -42.36 -17.70 -11.61
C GLN A 9 -41.54 -16.45 -11.26
N TYR A 10 -40.36 -16.29 -11.86
CA TYR A 10 -39.53 -15.10 -11.67
C TYR A 10 -40.24 -13.79 -12.06
N ALA A 11 -41.11 -13.83 -13.08
CA ALA A 11 -41.91 -12.68 -13.49
C ALA A 11 -42.90 -12.22 -12.41
N ASP A 12 -43.44 -13.16 -11.63
CA ASP A 12 -44.31 -12.86 -10.49
C ASP A 12 -43.54 -12.15 -9.38
N TYR A 13 -42.32 -12.64 -9.09
CA TYR A 13 -41.40 -11.99 -8.15
C TYR A 13 -41.06 -10.56 -8.58
N ALA A 14 -40.69 -10.33 -9.85
CA ALA A 14 -40.36 -9.00 -10.35
C ALA A 14 -41.54 -8.02 -10.23
N THR A 15 -42.76 -8.49 -10.49
CA THR A 15 -43.98 -7.69 -10.35
C THR A 15 -44.27 -7.39 -8.87
N TRP A 16 -44.11 -8.38 -8.00
CA TRP A 16 -44.26 -8.22 -6.55
C TRP A 16 -43.25 -7.23 -5.98
N GLN A 17 -41.96 -7.37 -6.30
CA GLN A 17 -40.89 -6.52 -5.79
C GLN A 17 -41.16 -5.05 -6.13
N ARG A 18 -41.59 -4.76 -7.36
CA ARG A 18 -41.92 -3.39 -7.80
C ARG A 18 -43.11 -2.78 -7.06
N ARG A 19 -44.10 -3.60 -6.67
CA ARG A 19 -45.27 -3.14 -5.90
C ARG A 19 -44.98 -3.01 -4.41
N TRP A 20 -44.10 -3.87 -3.89
CA TRP A 20 -43.75 -3.90 -2.48
C TRP A 20 -42.73 -2.80 -2.11
N LEU A 21 -41.77 -2.53 -3.00
CA LEU A 21 -40.87 -1.37 -2.92
C LEU A 21 -41.58 -0.07 -3.33
N ASP A 22 -42.61 0.30 -2.58
CA ASP A 22 -43.36 1.54 -2.79
C ASP A 22 -43.64 2.23 -1.44
N GLY A 23 -44.03 3.50 -1.49
CA GLY A 23 -44.39 4.31 -0.32
C GLY A 23 -43.32 4.32 0.78
N GLU A 24 -43.74 3.98 2.00
CA GLU A 24 -42.89 4.05 3.20
C GLU A 24 -41.68 3.11 3.15
N VAL A 25 -41.83 1.92 2.57
CA VAL A 25 -40.74 0.92 2.47
C VAL A 25 -39.63 1.47 1.59
N LEU A 26 -39.97 1.99 0.41
CA LEU A 26 -39.00 2.62 -0.49
C LEU A 26 -38.32 3.81 0.17
N GLN A 27 -39.06 4.63 0.92
CA GLN A 27 -38.52 5.80 1.60
C GLN A 27 -37.52 5.42 2.70
N ALA A 28 -37.84 4.40 3.53
CA ALA A 28 -36.95 3.90 4.56
C ALA A 28 -35.65 3.31 3.97
N GLN A 29 -35.79 2.45 2.95
CA GLN A 29 -34.67 1.90 2.19
C GLN A 29 -33.77 2.99 1.62
N SER A 30 -34.37 3.98 0.95
CA SER A 30 -33.64 5.08 0.31
C SER A 30 -32.91 5.96 1.32
N ALA A 31 -33.57 6.30 2.43
CA ALA A 31 -32.99 7.16 3.47
C ALA A 31 -31.74 6.52 4.11
N TYR A 32 -31.79 5.22 4.40
CA TYR A 32 -30.66 4.49 4.94
C TYR A 32 -29.44 4.57 4.01
N TRP A 33 -29.61 4.27 2.72
CA TRP A 33 -28.51 4.25 1.75
C TRP A 33 -27.94 5.65 1.49
N GLN A 34 -28.80 6.66 1.39
CA GLN A 34 -28.37 8.06 1.25
C GLN A 34 -27.54 8.51 2.45
N GLN A 35 -27.97 8.18 3.67
CA GLN A 35 -27.24 8.54 4.88
C GLN A 35 -25.91 7.78 5.02
N THR A 36 -25.93 6.47 4.76
CA THR A 36 -24.76 5.59 4.93
C THR A 36 -23.63 5.91 3.94
N LEU A 37 -23.99 6.22 2.70
CA LEU A 37 -23.04 6.50 1.62
C LEU A 37 -22.76 8.00 1.43
N ALA A 38 -23.34 8.86 2.26
CA ALA A 38 -23.09 10.30 2.22
C ALA A 38 -21.60 10.62 2.43
N GLY A 39 -20.98 11.26 1.43
CA GLY A 39 -19.56 11.60 1.49
C GLY A 39 -18.63 10.38 1.48
N ALA A 40 -19.10 9.23 0.99
CA ALA A 40 -18.23 8.10 0.72
C ALA A 40 -17.15 8.48 -0.31
N PRO A 41 -15.93 7.90 -0.21
CA PRO A 41 -14.88 8.15 -1.20
C PRO A 41 -15.35 7.72 -2.58
N VAL A 42 -14.98 8.50 -3.60
CA VAL A 42 -15.36 8.24 -4.99
C VAL A 42 -14.55 7.08 -5.58
N LEU A 43 -13.28 6.98 -5.18
CA LEU A 43 -12.31 6.03 -5.69
C LEU A 43 -11.43 5.52 -4.54
N LEU A 44 -11.22 4.21 -4.51
CA LEU A 44 -10.19 3.57 -3.70
C LEU A 44 -8.83 3.69 -4.39
N GLU A 45 -7.90 4.41 -3.77
CA GLU A 45 -6.60 4.78 -4.36
C GLU A 45 -5.52 3.72 -4.06
N LEU A 46 -5.73 2.49 -4.53
CA LEU A 46 -4.74 1.43 -4.40
C LEU A 46 -3.48 1.72 -5.23
N PRO A 47 -2.28 1.31 -4.77
CA PRO A 47 -1.07 1.42 -5.57
C PRO A 47 -1.16 0.46 -6.76
N THR A 48 -1.25 1.03 -7.98
CA THR A 48 -1.36 0.28 -9.23
C THR A 48 0.01 0.16 -9.92
N ASP A 49 0.26 -0.97 -10.58
CA ASP A 49 1.48 -1.18 -11.38
C ASP A 49 1.48 -0.38 -12.69
N ARG A 50 0.28 0.05 -13.12
CA ARG A 50 0.05 0.83 -14.35
C ARG A 50 -0.95 1.96 -14.07
N ALA A 51 -0.84 3.05 -14.82
CA ALA A 51 -1.82 4.13 -14.73
C ALA A 51 -3.22 3.64 -15.14
N ARG A 52 -4.25 4.01 -14.36
CA ARG A 52 -5.64 3.65 -14.65
C ARG A 52 -6.07 4.16 -16.03
N PRO A 53 -6.59 3.30 -16.92
CA PRO A 53 -7.08 3.74 -18.21
C PRO A 53 -8.35 4.60 -18.07
N ALA A 54 -8.59 5.51 -19.01
CA ALA A 54 -9.78 6.37 -19.00
C ALA A 54 -11.10 5.59 -19.14
N GLN A 55 -11.04 4.38 -19.69
CA GLN A 55 -12.15 3.44 -19.82
C GLN A 55 -11.67 2.04 -19.44
N GLN A 56 -12.46 1.33 -18.62
CA GLN A 56 -12.17 -0.05 -18.24
C GLN A 56 -12.28 -0.98 -19.46
N ASP A 57 -11.29 -1.83 -19.67
CA ASP A 57 -11.26 -2.84 -20.75
C ASP A 57 -11.81 -4.21 -20.31
N HIS A 58 -12.10 -4.34 -19.02
CA HIS A 58 -12.60 -5.54 -18.35
C HIS A 58 -11.70 -6.77 -18.47
N ALA A 59 -10.43 -6.61 -18.86
CA ALA A 59 -9.47 -7.71 -18.89
C ALA A 59 -9.09 -8.09 -17.45
N GLY A 60 -9.17 -9.39 -17.15
CA GLY A 60 -8.92 -9.90 -15.81
C GLY A 60 -8.01 -11.12 -15.79
N ALA A 61 -7.47 -11.37 -14.61
CA ALA A 61 -6.77 -12.60 -14.25
C ALA A 61 -7.07 -12.93 -12.78
N ALA A 62 -6.70 -14.12 -12.32
CA ALA A 62 -6.92 -14.55 -10.95
C ALA A 62 -5.64 -15.06 -10.28
N VAL A 63 -5.55 -14.85 -8.97
CA VAL A 63 -4.53 -15.44 -8.10
C VAL A 63 -5.23 -16.20 -6.99
N GLY A 64 -4.81 -17.45 -6.75
CA GLY A 64 -5.34 -18.28 -5.67
C GLY A 64 -4.93 -17.78 -4.29
N PHE A 65 -5.81 -17.98 -3.32
CA PHE A 65 -5.58 -17.65 -1.92
C PHE A 65 -6.09 -18.76 -1.01
N GLU A 66 -5.28 -19.11 -0.01
CA GLU A 66 -5.63 -20.13 0.97
C GLU A 66 -5.08 -19.73 2.34
N LEU A 67 -5.89 -20.00 3.37
CA LEU A 67 -5.53 -19.97 4.77
C LEU A 67 -5.44 -21.42 5.26
N ASP A 68 -4.35 -21.74 5.98
CA ASP A 68 -4.20 -23.08 6.56
C ASP A 68 -5.31 -23.39 7.57
N ALA A 69 -5.40 -24.67 7.96
CA ALA A 69 -6.45 -25.12 8.87
C ALA A 69 -6.35 -24.45 10.26
N GLY A 70 -5.14 -24.21 10.75
CA GLY A 70 -4.93 -23.61 12.07
C GLY A 70 -5.39 -22.15 12.13
N LEU A 71 -5.05 -21.35 11.12
CA LEU A 71 -5.53 -19.98 11.01
C LEU A 71 -7.04 -19.93 10.76
N SER A 72 -7.56 -20.83 9.93
CA SER A 72 -9.00 -20.94 9.65
C SER A 72 -9.80 -21.23 10.92
N GLU A 73 -9.34 -22.15 11.77
CA GLU A 73 -9.95 -22.46 13.06
C GLU A 73 -9.90 -21.25 14.02
N ARG A 74 -8.73 -20.59 14.13
CA ARG A 74 -8.58 -19.40 14.97
C ARG A 74 -9.48 -18.24 14.53
N LEU A 75 -9.69 -18.04 13.23
CA LEU A 75 -10.62 -17.04 12.69
C LEU A 75 -12.08 -17.39 13.00
N LYS A 76 -12.45 -18.69 12.92
CA LYS A 76 -13.78 -19.17 13.36
C LYS A 76 -13.99 -18.89 14.85
N ALA A 77 -13.00 -19.17 15.69
CA ALA A 77 -13.04 -18.90 17.12
C ALA A 77 -13.11 -17.39 17.45
N LEU A 78 -12.34 -16.56 16.74
CA LEU A 78 -12.40 -15.09 16.86
C LEU A 78 -13.80 -14.58 16.52
N SER A 79 -14.39 -15.10 15.44
CA SER A 79 -15.75 -14.73 15.01
C SER A 79 -16.78 -15.07 16.09
N GLN A 80 -16.71 -16.28 16.65
CA GLN A 80 -17.59 -16.70 17.75
C GLN A 80 -17.41 -15.81 18.99
N ARG A 81 -16.18 -15.49 19.38
CA ARG A 81 -15.86 -14.65 20.54
C ARG A 81 -16.51 -13.27 20.45
N HIS A 82 -16.56 -12.67 19.27
CA HIS A 82 -17.14 -11.34 19.03
C HIS A 82 -18.60 -11.38 18.55
N GLY A 83 -19.20 -12.56 18.44
CA GLY A 83 -20.56 -12.74 17.91
C GLY A 83 -20.70 -12.27 16.47
N THR A 84 -19.63 -12.34 15.68
CA THR A 84 -19.61 -12.03 14.25
C THR A 84 -19.68 -13.32 13.42
N THR A 85 -20.09 -13.20 12.17
CA THR A 85 -19.93 -14.31 11.20
C THR A 85 -18.50 -14.32 10.66
N LEU A 86 -18.06 -15.47 10.13
CA LEU A 86 -16.75 -15.56 9.48
C LEU A 86 -16.63 -14.59 8.29
N PHE A 87 -17.72 -14.37 7.55
CA PHE A 87 -17.83 -13.31 6.54
C PHE A 87 -17.46 -11.93 7.10
N MET A 88 -18.05 -11.52 8.23
CA MET A 88 -17.77 -10.21 8.84
C MET A 88 -16.31 -10.08 9.28
N THR A 89 -15.73 -11.16 9.83
CA THR A 89 -14.33 -11.18 10.27
C THR A 89 -13.36 -11.04 9.09
N LEU A 90 -13.60 -11.77 8.00
CA LEU A 90 -12.77 -11.69 6.78
C LEU A 90 -12.96 -10.35 6.05
N LEU A 91 -14.19 -9.82 6.01
CA LEU A 91 -14.47 -8.49 5.47
C LEU A 91 -13.72 -7.41 6.26
N ALA A 92 -13.65 -7.53 7.59
CA ALA A 92 -12.87 -6.61 8.42
C ALA A 92 -11.38 -6.65 8.06
N GLY A 93 -10.79 -7.84 7.95
CA GLY A 93 -9.39 -7.99 7.53
C GLY A 93 -9.13 -7.41 6.13
N TRP A 94 -10.05 -7.65 5.19
CA TRP A 94 -10.00 -7.08 3.84
C TRP A 94 -10.06 -5.56 3.86
N ALA A 95 -10.98 -4.97 4.63
CA ALA A 95 -11.11 -3.53 4.77
C ALA A 95 -9.84 -2.88 5.36
N VAL A 96 -9.23 -3.49 6.38
CA VAL A 96 -7.96 -3.00 6.95
C VAL A 96 -6.84 -3.05 5.92
N LEU A 97 -6.71 -4.16 5.19
CA LEU A 97 -5.68 -4.27 4.14
C LEU A 97 -5.85 -3.15 3.10
N LEU A 98 -7.05 -2.98 2.55
CA LEU A 98 -7.34 -1.98 1.53
C LEU A 98 -7.02 -0.57 2.00
N ALA A 99 -7.43 -0.22 3.21
CA ALA A 99 -7.16 1.07 3.81
C ALA A 99 -5.66 1.32 4.05
N ARG A 100 -4.93 0.29 4.49
CA ARG A 100 -3.47 0.38 4.71
C ARG A 100 -2.70 0.51 3.41
N LEU A 101 -3.18 -0.11 2.33
CA LEU A 101 -2.60 -0.01 1.00
C LEU A 101 -2.88 1.35 0.34
N SER A 102 -4.12 1.85 0.42
CA SER A 102 -4.50 3.12 -0.20
C SER A 102 -4.16 4.35 0.64
N GLY A 103 -3.86 4.18 1.94
CA GLY A 103 -3.73 5.27 2.89
C GLY A 103 -5.06 5.96 3.23
N GLN A 104 -6.19 5.37 2.85
CA GLN A 104 -7.52 5.92 3.11
C GLN A 104 -8.15 5.25 4.34
N SER A 105 -8.70 6.04 5.27
CA SER A 105 -9.40 5.53 6.45
C SER A 105 -10.85 5.17 6.21
N ASP A 106 -11.39 5.43 5.02
CA ASP A 106 -12.78 5.17 4.64
C ASP A 106 -12.76 4.33 3.37
N VAL A 107 -13.37 3.15 3.41
CA VAL A 107 -13.39 2.21 2.28
C VAL A 107 -14.82 1.72 2.04
N VAL A 108 -15.20 1.57 0.78
CA VAL A 108 -16.49 1.00 0.38
C VAL A 108 -16.22 -0.31 -0.37
N ILE A 109 -16.83 -1.39 0.11
CA ILE A 109 -16.63 -2.74 -0.43
C ILE A 109 -17.98 -3.26 -0.90
N GLY A 110 -18.05 -3.69 -2.15
CA GLY A 110 -19.23 -4.38 -2.69
C GLY A 110 -19.33 -5.79 -2.12
N THR A 111 -20.53 -6.23 -1.75
CA THR A 111 -20.78 -7.62 -1.38
C THR A 111 -22.07 -8.14 -2.02
N PRO A 112 -22.00 -9.24 -2.81
CA PRO A 112 -23.19 -9.82 -3.39
C PRO A 112 -24.01 -10.56 -2.33
N VAL A 113 -25.32 -10.40 -2.39
CA VAL A 113 -26.29 -11.11 -1.54
C VAL A 113 -27.25 -11.90 -2.41
N ALA A 114 -27.57 -13.14 -2.00
CA ALA A 114 -28.43 -14.03 -2.78
C ALA A 114 -29.86 -13.48 -2.97
N ASN A 115 -30.32 -12.63 -2.04
CA ASN A 115 -31.65 -12.01 -2.03
C ASN A 115 -32.82 -13.01 -2.17
N ARG A 116 -32.66 -14.21 -1.58
CA ARG A 116 -33.66 -15.30 -1.58
C ARG A 116 -34.25 -15.51 -0.18
N GLN A 117 -34.77 -14.44 0.42
CA GLN A 117 -35.26 -14.44 1.81
C GLN A 117 -36.59 -15.19 1.99
N ARG A 118 -37.34 -15.40 0.89
CA ARG A 118 -38.66 -16.03 0.91
C ARG A 118 -38.56 -17.52 0.50
N PRO A 119 -39.16 -18.47 1.24
CA PRO A 119 -39.16 -19.88 0.87
C PRO A 119 -39.64 -20.15 -0.57
N GLU A 120 -40.60 -19.35 -1.03
CA GLU A 120 -41.21 -19.45 -2.36
C GLU A 120 -40.23 -19.14 -3.50
N VAL A 121 -39.19 -18.32 -3.25
CA VAL A 121 -38.19 -17.95 -4.26
C VAL A 121 -36.93 -18.81 -4.23
N GLN A 122 -36.70 -19.57 -3.16
CA GLN A 122 -35.54 -20.45 -3.03
C GLN A 122 -35.40 -21.44 -4.20
N PRO A 123 -36.46 -22.15 -4.66
CA PRO A 123 -36.32 -23.11 -5.75
C PRO A 123 -36.36 -22.47 -7.15
N LEU A 124 -36.56 -21.16 -7.26
CA LEU A 124 -36.75 -20.50 -8.56
C LEU A 124 -35.45 -20.32 -9.33
N ILE A 125 -35.55 -20.49 -10.65
CA ILE A 125 -34.50 -20.11 -11.60
C ILE A 125 -34.71 -18.63 -11.94
N GLY A 126 -33.71 -17.79 -11.69
CA GLY A 126 -33.78 -16.34 -11.90
C GLY A 126 -32.62 -15.57 -11.29
N PHE A 127 -32.46 -14.30 -11.69
CA PHE A 127 -31.39 -13.42 -11.24
C PHE A 127 -31.82 -12.62 -9.99
N PHE A 128 -31.66 -13.21 -8.81
CA PHE A 128 -32.04 -12.55 -7.56
C PHE A 128 -30.91 -11.73 -6.94
N VAL A 129 -29.65 -12.02 -7.31
CA VAL A 129 -28.48 -11.43 -6.66
C VAL A 129 -28.56 -9.90 -6.69
N ASN A 130 -28.44 -9.30 -5.51
CA ASN A 130 -28.26 -7.86 -5.37
C ASN A 130 -26.86 -7.59 -4.80
N THR A 131 -26.33 -6.38 -4.98
CA THR A 131 -25.02 -5.99 -4.43
C THR A 131 -25.18 -4.88 -3.41
N LEU A 132 -24.60 -5.08 -2.23
CA LEU A 132 -24.62 -4.09 -1.15
C LEU A 132 -23.27 -3.39 -1.06
N ALA A 133 -23.28 -2.06 -0.93
CA ALA A 133 -22.08 -1.26 -0.72
C ALA A 133 -21.81 -1.08 0.78
N LEU A 134 -20.85 -1.83 1.32
CA LEU A 134 -20.48 -1.78 2.74
C LEU A 134 -19.36 -0.76 2.96
N ARG A 135 -19.70 0.36 3.59
CA ARG A 135 -18.74 1.39 3.99
C ARG A 135 -18.15 1.08 5.37
N VAL A 136 -16.83 0.99 5.45
CA VAL A 136 -16.07 0.72 6.66
C VAL A 136 -15.12 1.89 6.92
N GLN A 137 -15.15 2.42 8.14
CA GLN A 137 -14.38 3.59 8.54
C GLN A 137 -13.43 3.22 9.68
N LEU A 138 -12.13 3.32 9.42
CA LEU A 138 -11.03 3.00 10.32
C LEU A 138 -10.53 4.31 10.95
N THR A 139 -10.94 4.58 12.16
CA THR A 139 -10.39 5.72 12.94
C THR A 139 -9.07 5.33 13.59
N GLY A 140 -8.21 6.31 13.91
CA GLY A 140 -6.84 6.06 14.39
C GLY A 140 -6.70 5.26 15.69
N GLU A 141 -7.78 5.04 16.43
CA GLU A 141 -7.80 4.22 17.66
C GLU A 141 -8.66 2.97 17.53
N THR A 142 -9.14 2.63 16.33
CA THR A 142 -9.99 1.45 16.13
C THR A 142 -9.17 0.18 16.40
N THR A 143 -9.56 -0.57 17.44
CA THR A 143 -9.02 -1.91 17.72
C THR A 143 -9.69 -2.97 16.84
N VAL A 144 -9.09 -4.15 16.73
CA VAL A 144 -9.70 -5.29 16.00
C VAL A 144 -11.10 -5.62 16.55
N ALA A 145 -11.25 -5.71 17.86
CA ALA A 145 -12.55 -5.97 18.50
C ALA A 145 -13.60 -4.90 18.13
N HIS A 146 -13.22 -3.62 18.17
CA HIS A 146 -14.14 -2.53 17.82
C HIS A 146 -14.51 -2.56 16.33
N LEU A 147 -13.54 -2.83 15.45
CA LEU A 147 -13.79 -3.00 14.02
C LEU A 147 -14.78 -4.15 13.75
N LEU A 148 -14.62 -5.28 14.43
CA LEU A 148 -15.52 -6.43 14.27
C LEU A 148 -16.97 -6.07 14.65
N GLN A 149 -17.18 -5.31 15.73
CA GLN A 149 -18.52 -4.83 16.10
C GLN A 149 -19.06 -3.84 15.06
N GLN A 150 -18.25 -2.88 14.62
CA GLN A 150 -18.64 -1.91 13.60
C GLN A 150 -19.05 -2.60 12.29
N VAL A 151 -18.25 -3.56 11.81
CA VAL A 151 -18.54 -4.32 10.59
C VAL A 151 -19.80 -5.16 10.76
N ARG A 152 -20.00 -5.78 11.93
CA ARG A 152 -21.24 -6.51 12.25
C ARG A 152 -22.47 -5.61 12.16
N GLU A 153 -22.44 -4.46 12.81
CA GLU A 153 -23.55 -3.50 12.78
C GLU A 153 -23.84 -3.05 11.35
N ARG A 154 -22.81 -2.66 10.59
CA ARG A 154 -22.95 -2.21 9.19
C ARG A 154 -23.49 -3.31 8.28
N ALA A 155 -23.00 -4.53 8.41
CA ALA A 155 -23.45 -5.66 7.60
C ALA A 155 -24.93 -6.02 7.91
N LEU A 156 -25.32 -6.03 9.18
CA LEU A 156 -26.72 -6.29 9.58
C LEU A 156 -27.66 -5.17 9.11
N GLN A 157 -27.27 -3.92 9.26
CA GLN A 157 -28.06 -2.77 8.79
C GLN A 157 -28.20 -2.78 7.26
N ALA A 158 -27.12 -3.05 6.53
CA ALA A 158 -27.16 -3.20 5.08
C ALA A 158 -28.06 -4.36 4.65
N GLN A 159 -28.03 -5.48 5.37
CA GLN A 159 -28.90 -6.63 5.10
C GLN A 159 -30.38 -6.31 5.34
N GLN A 160 -30.72 -5.55 6.39
CA GLN A 160 -32.10 -5.08 6.63
C GLN A 160 -32.59 -4.17 5.49
N HIS A 161 -31.67 -3.55 4.76
CA HIS A 161 -31.96 -2.65 3.65
C HIS A 161 -31.54 -3.22 2.27
N GLN A 162 -31.49 -4.55 2.14
CA GLN A 162 -30.97 -5.22 0.94
C GLN A 162 -31.93 -5.24 -0.25
N ASP A 163 -33.20 -4.86 -0.06
CA ASP A 163 -34.22 -5.03 -1.09
C ASP A 163 -34.13 -3.98 -2.20
N LEU A 164 -33.49 -2.83 -1.92
CA LEU A 164 -33.30 -1.77 -2.90
C LEU A 164 -32.22 -2.18 -3.92
N PRO A 165 -32.52 -2.22 -5.23
CA PRO A 165 -31.54 -2.59 -6.24
C PRO A 165 -30.32 -1.66 -6.23
N PHE A 166 -29.12 -2.22 -6.42
CA PHE A 166 -27.87 -1.46 -6.43
C PHE A 166 -27.90 -0.26 -7.39
N GLU A 167 -28.49 -0.42 -8.56
CA GLU A 167 -28.62 0.65 -9.57
C GLU A 167 -29.43 1.84 -9.03
N GLN A 168 -30.49 1.57 -8.25
CA GLN A 168 -31.27 2.62 -7.60
C GLN A 168 -30.47 3.30 -6.48
N VAL A 169 -29.65 2.55 -5.74
CA VAL A 169 -28.72 3.13 -4.75
C VAL A 169 -27.76 4.11 -5.44
N VAL A 170 -27.19 3.75 -6.59
CA VAL A 170 -26.32 4.63 -7.38
C VAL A 170 -27.06 5.89 -7.85
N GLU A 171 -28.30 5.75 -8.32
CA GLU A 171 -29.14 6.89 -8.73
C GLU A 171 -29.50 7.84 -7.58
N LEU A 172 -29.67 7.31 -6.36
CA LEU A 172 -29.97 8.09 -5.17
C LEU A 172 -28.74 8.84 -4.65
N VAL A 173 -27.59 8.17 -4.58
CA VAL A 173 -26.33 8.74 -4.04
C VAL A 173 -25.68 9.70 -5.04
N LYS A 174 -25.88 9.45 -6.35
CA LYS A 174 -25.33 10.27 -7.45
C LYS A 174 -23.82 10.51 -7.35
N PRO A 175 -22.99 9.44 -7.21
CA PRO A 175 -21.55 9.61 -7.25
C PRO A 175 -21.08 10.17 -8.61
N PRO A 176 -19.90 10.81 -8.69
CA PRO A 176 -19.32 11.22 -9.95
C PRO A 176 -19.25 10.05 -10.93
N ARG A 177 -19.76 10.26 -12.15
CA ARG A 177 -19.75 9.24 -13.20
C ARG A 177 -18.36 9.16 -13.82
N SER A 178 -17.87 7.94 -14.01
CA SER A 178 -16.59 7.63 -14.62
C SER A 178 -16.71 6.38 -15.48
N LEU A 179 -16.00 6.34 -16.61
CA LEU A 179 -15.84 5.12 -17.41
C LEU A 179 -14.64 4.28 -16.96
N ALA A 180 -13.79 4.84 -16.08
CA ALA A 180 -12.54 4.24 -15.65
C ALA A 180 -12.70 3.30 -14.44
N HIS A 181 -13.85 3.34 -13.76
CA HIS A 181 -14.13 2.53 -12.57
C HIS A 181 -15.64 2.45 -12.29
N SER A 182 -16.04 1.42 -11.56
CA SER A 182 -17.40 1.26 -11.05
C SER A 182 -17.79 2.36 -10.05
N PRO A 183 -19.09 2.72 -9.98
CA PRO A 183 -19.59 3.68 -9.00
C PRO A 183 -19.60 3.08 -7.58
N LEU A 184 -19.46 3.94 -6.57
CA LEU A 184 -19.50 3.64 -5.12
C LEU A 184 -18.37 2.76 -4.57
N PHE A 185 -17.97 1.70 -5.25
CA PHE A 185 -16.85 0.85 -4.85
C PHE A 185 -16.14 0.27 -6.06
N GLN A 186 -14.88 -0.08 -5.90
CA GLN A 186 -14.04 -0.71 -6.94
C GLN A 186 -13.52 -2.08 -6.54
N VAL A 187 -13.87 -2.53 -5.33
CA VAL A 187 -13.44 -3.81 -4.78
C VAL A 187 -14.65 -4.56 -4.25
N LEU A 188 -14.63 -5.87 -4.44
CA LEU A 188 -15.72 -6.76 -4.06
C LEU A 188 -15.23 -7.84 -3.10
N PHE A 189 -16.08 -8.22 -2.15
CA PHE A 189 -15.86 -9.34 -1.25
C PHE A 189 -17.06 -10.30 -1.26
N SER A 190 -16.82 -11.52 -1.73
CA SER A 190 -17.81 -12.61 -1.77
C SER A 190 -17.42 -13.71 -0.80
N TRP A 191 -18.43 -14.22 -0.09
CA TRP A 191 -18.30 -15.35 0.80
C TRP A 191 -19.32 -16.44 0.46
N HIS A 192 -18.82 -17.66 0.23
CA HIS A 192 -19.63 -18.83 -0.03
C HIS A 192 -19.50 -19.78 1.18
N GLY A 193 -20.51 -19.78 2.06
CA GLY A 193 -20.53 -20.64 3.24
C GLY A 193 -21.47 -21.83 3.07
N GLY A 194 -21.00 -23.04 3.44
CA GLY A 194 -21.85 -24.17 3.88
C GLY A 194 -22.76 -24.84 2.83
N ALA A 195 -22.74 -26.17 2.81
CA ALA A 195 -23.52 -27.11 1.98
C ALA A 195 -23.39 -26.99 0.44
N ALA A 196 -23.10 -25.82 -0.13
CA ALA A 196 -22.63 -25.71 -1.51
C ALA A 196 -21.19 -26.27 -1.67
N GLY A 197 -20.44 -26.34 -0.57
CA GLY A 197 -19.13 -27.02 -0.49
C GLY A 197 -19.18 -28.55 -0.46
N GLN A 198 -20.36 -29.18 -0.53
CA GLN A 198 -20.49 -30.63 -0.78
C GLN A 198 -20.57 -30.95 -2.29
N GLY A 199 -20.23 -30.02 -3.19
CA GLY A 199 -20.52 -30.19 -4.62
C GLY A 199 -19.61 -29.48 -5.62
N GLU A 200 -18.38 -29.10 -5.27
CA GLU A 200 -17.29 -29.11 -6.27
C GLU A 200 -16.65 -30.51 -6.37
N GLY A 201 -17.17 -31.48 -5.61
CA GLY A 201 -17.06 -32.89 -5.96
C GLY A 201 -17.82 -33.12 -7.26
N ALA A 202 -17.15 -33.76 -8.23
CA ALA A 202 -17.73 -34.31 -9.44
C ALA A 202 -19.21 -34.68 -9.22
N LEU A 203 -20.12 -34.13 -10.04
CA LEU A 203 -21.51 -34.55 -10.05
C LEU A 203 -21.52 -36.08 -10.22
N GLU A 204 -21.84 -36.82 -9.15
CA GLU A 204 -21.82 -38.28 -9.19
C GLU A 204 -23.04 -38.78 -9.94
N LEU A 205 -22.86 -38.92 -11.26
CA LEU A 205 -23.85 -39.48 -12.16
C LEU A 205 -23.46 -40.94 -12.44
N PRO A 206 -24.37 -41.92 -12.25
CA PRO A 206 -24.09 -43.32 -12.55
C PRO A 206 -23.55 -43.50 -13.97
N GLY A 207 -22.37 -44.12 -14.09
CA GLY A 207 -21.72 -44.39 -15.39
C GLY A 207 -20.99 -43.20 -16.02
N LEU A 208 -20.91 -42.05 -15.34
CA LEU A 208 -20.21 -40.85 -15.82
C LEU A 208 -19.15 -40.41 -14.81
N ARG A 209 -18.04 -39.87 -15.33
CA ARG A 209 -17.04 -39.15 -14.52
C ARG A 209 -17.20 -37.67 -14.83
N SER A 210 -17.53 -36.88 -13.82
CA SER A 210 -17.55 -35.43 -13.91
C SER A 210 -16.19 -34.89 -13.45
N THR A 211 -15.64 -33.92 -14.18
CA THR A 211 -14.48 -33.14 -13.72
C THR A 211 -14.80 -31.67 -13.92
N SER A 212 -14.56 -30.86 -12.90
CA SER A 212 -14.66 -29.41 -13.04
C SER A 212 -13.58 -28.92 -14.01
N LEU A 213 -13.98 -28.15 -15.02
CA LEU A 213 -13.04 -27.45 -15.89
C LEU A 213 -12.80 -26.08 -15.27
N GLN A 214 -11.57 -25.80 -14.86
CA GLN A 214 -11.18 -24.45 -14.49
C GLN A 214 -11.26 -23.57 -15.73
N ALA A 215 -12.28 -22.71 -15.79
CA ALA A 215 -12.34 -21.67 -16.80
C ALA A 215 -11.22 -20.66 -16.52
N SER A 216 -10.52 -20.22 -17.57
CA SER A 216 -9.59 -19.10 -17.43
C SER A 216 -10.39 -17.86 -17.00
N HIS A 217 -10.10 -17.31 -15.83
CA HIS A 217 -10.61 -16.01 -15.41
C HIS A 217 -9.95 -14.95 -16.30
N THR A 218 -10.59 -14.59 -17.41
CA THR A 218 -10.08 -13.61 -18.38
C THR A 218 -10.76 -12.26 -18.26
N THR A 219 -11.73 -12.12 -17.36
CA THR A 219 -12.53 -10.91 -17.18
C THR A 219 -12.48 -10.41 -15.74
N ALA A 220 -12.53 -9.08 -15.58
CA ALA A 220 -12.61 -8.40 -14.29
C ALA A 220 -13.65 -7.28 -14.34
N GLN A 221 -14.70 -7.42 -13.54
CA GLN A 221 -15.77 -6.42 -13.44
C GLN A 221 -15.39 -5.26 -12.50
N PHE A 222 -14.51 -5.54 -11.54
CA PHE A 222 -14.01 -4.60 -10.53
C PHE A 222 -12.49 -4.58 -10.58
N ASP A 223 -11.87 -3.63 -9.87
CA ASP A 223 -10.41 -3.57 -9.78
C ASP A 223 -9.88 -4.85 -9.10
N LEU A 224 -10.53 -5.27 -8.01
CA LEU A 224 -10.27 -6.51 -7.28
C LEU A 224 -11.59 -7.16 -6.84
N ALA A 225 -11.70 -8.47 -6.94
CA ALA A 225 -12.79 -9.25 -6.35
C ALA A 225 -12.24 -10.43 -5.57
N LEU A 226 -12.33 -10.36 -4.24
CA LEU A 226 -11.92 -11.42 -3.33
C LEU A 226 -13.10 -12.38 -3.12
N ASN A 227 -12.94 -13.63 -3.56
CA ASN A 227 -13.94 -14.68 -3.43
C ASN A 227 -13.39 -15.77 -2.51
N LEU A 228 -14.04 -15.99 -1.37
CA LEU A 228 -13.64 -17.00 -0.39
C LEU A 228 -14.77 -17.98 -0.09
N MET A 229 -14.40 -19.17 0.34
CA MET A 229 -15.30 -20.22 0.80
C MET A 229 -14.72 -20.98 2.00
N ASP A 230 -15.61 -21.50 2.84
CA ASP A 230 -15.24 -22.45 3.90
C ASP A 230 -15.31 -23.88 3.34
N THR A 231 -14.17 -24.55 3.23
CA THR A 231 -14.08 -25.95 2.79
C THR A 231 -14.27 -26.93 3.95
N GLY A 232 -14.59 -26.43 5.14
CA GLY A 232 -14.68 -27.19 6.38
C GLY A 232 -13.40 -27.08 7.19
N GLU A 233 -12.30 -27.56 6.63
CA GLU A 233 -10.98 -27.51 7.29
C GLU A 233 -10.23 -26.20 7.01
N ARG A 234 -10.38 -25.64 5.81
CA ARG A 234 -9.63 -24.46 5.36
C ARG A 234 -10.55 -23.38 4.82
N ILE A 235 -10.03 -22.17 4.76
CA ILE A 235 -10.64 -21.08 4.00
C ILE A 235 -9.82 -20.91 2.73
N ALA A 236 -10.47 -21.06 1.59
CA ALA A 236 -9.81 -21.05 0.29
C ALA A 236 -10.59 -20.19 -0.72
N GLY A 237 -9.93 -19.84 -1.82
CA GLY A 237 -10.52 -19.10 -2.92
C GLY A 237 -9.47 -18.34 -3.72
N GLY A 238 -9.75 -17.08 -4.06
CA GLY A 238 -8.82 -16.27 -4.82
C GLY A 238 -9.27 -14.84 -5.04
N VAL A 239 -8.39 -14.06 -5.64
CA VAL A 239 -8.63 -12.67 -6.06
C VAL A 239 -8.61 -12.62 -7.57
N GLU A 240 -9.72 -12.20 -8.15
CA GLU A 240 -9.76 -11.71 -9.52
C GLU A 240 -9.30 -10.25 -9.52
N TYR A 241 -8.50 -9.85 -10.50
CA TYR A 241 -7.96 -8.49 -10.58
C TYR A 241 -7.94 -8.00 -12.03
N ALA A 242 -8.09 -6.68 -12.19
CA ALA A 242 -7.97 -6.02 -13.49
C ALA A 242 -6.50 -5.97 -13.95
N THR A 243 -6.16 -6.65 -15.04
CA THR A 243 -4.77 -6.74 -15.55
C THR A 243 -4.28 -5.41 -16.11
N ALA A 244 -5.19 -4.51 -16.49
CA ALA A 244 -4.89 -3.13 -16.84
C ALA A 244 -4.28 -2.33 -15.66
N LEU A 245 -4.48 -2.76 -14.42
CA LEU A 245 -4.04 -2.06 -13.21
C LEU A 245 -2.92 -2.78 -12.45
N PHE A 246 -3.01 -4.11 -12.36
CA PHE A 246 -2.15 -4.89 -11.46
C PHE A 246 -1.43 -6.04 -12.17
N ASP A 247 -0.25 -6.34 -11.66
CA ASP A 247 0.50 -7.54 -11.93
C ASP A 247 0.18 -8.65 -10.92
N PRO A 248 0.27 -9.92 -11.34
CA PRO A 248 -0.01 -11.04 -10.43
C PRO A 248 0.96 -11.09 -9.23
N ALA A 249 2.17 -10.53 -9.35
CA ALA A 249 3.13 -10.46 -8.26
C ALA A 249 2.68 -9.48 -7.16
N THR A 250 2.14 -8.32 -7.55
CA THR A 250 1.61 -7.30 -6.65
C THR A 250 0.42 -7.84 -5.86
N VAL A 251 -0.55 -8.45 -6.56
CA VAL A 251 -1.72 -9.05 -5.92
C VAL A 251 -1.34 -10.21 -4.98
N ARG A 252 -0.35 -11.04 -5.36
CA ARG A 252 0.19 -12.09 -4.47
C ARG A 252 0.79 -11.51 -3.18
N GLY A 253 1.60 -10.46 -3.28
CA GLY A 253 2.17 -9.79 -2.11
C GLY A 253 1.10 -9.22 -1.17
N TRP A 254 0.01 -8.66 -1.72
CA TRP A 254 -1.11 -8.19 -0.92
C TRP A 254 -1.89 -9.33 -0.25
N LEU A 255 -2.01 -10.48 -0.91
CA LEU A 255 -2.62 -11.66 -0.31
C LEU A 255 -1.75 -12.24 0.82
N ASP A 256 -0.42 -12.26 0.66
CA ASP A 256 0.48 -12.63 1.75
C ASP A 256 0.36 -11.63 2.92
N SER A 257 0.23 -10.33 2.60
CA SER A 257 -0.05 -9.30 3.60
C SER A 257 -1.40 -9.50 4.29
N LEU A 258 -2.45 -9.92 3.56
CA LEU A 258 -3.76 -10.26 4.13
C LEU A 258 -3.63 -11.41 5.12
N ARG A 259 -2.86 -12.45 4.77
CA ARG A 259 -2.62 -13.60 5.66
C ARG A 259 -1.94 -13.16 6.95
N THR A 260 -0.84 -12.41 6.86
CA THR A 260 -0.12 -11.89 8.04
C THR A 260 -1.01 -10.98 8.90
N LEU A 261 -1.84 -10.16 8.26
CA LEU A 261 -2.79 -9.30 8.96
C LEU A 261 -3.85 -10.10 9.71
N LEU A 262 -4.43 -11.13 9.08
CA LEU A 262 -5.41 -12.02 9.71
C LEU A 262 -4.78 -12.82 10.86
N GLU A 263 -3.52 -13.24 10.74
CA GLU A 263 -2.75 -13.84 11.83
C GLU A 263 -2.61 -12.88 13.01
N ALA A 264 -2.27 -11.61 12.74
CA ALA A 264 -2.17 -10.61 13.80
C ALA A 264 -3.52 -10.35 14.48
N MET A 265 -4.63 -10.30 13.73
CA MET A 265 -5.99 -10.12 14.28
C MET A 265 -6.39 -11.24 15.25
N VAL A 266 -6.02 -12.49 14.97
CA VAL A 266 -6.35 -13.61 15.87
C VAL A 266 -5.44 -13.68 17.10
N CYS A 267 -4.23 -13.12 17.03
CA CYS A 267 -3.26 -13.10 18.12
C CYS A 267 -3.64 -12.09 19.22
N ASP A 268 -4.03 -10.87 18.86
CA ASP A 268 -4.43 -9.83 19.80
C ASP A 268 -5.56 -8.97 19.21
N ASP A 269 -6.78 -9.17 19.73
CA ASP A 269 -7.96 -8.42 19.27
C ASP A 269 -8.15 -7.07 19.97
N ALA A 270 -7.31 -6.73 20.96
CA ALA A 270 -7.25 -5.40 21.55
C ALA A 270 -6.26 -4.48 20.81
N GLN A 271 -5.44 -5.03 19.89
CA GLN A 271 -4.48 -4.25 19.13
C GLN A 271 -5.17 -3.25 18.17
N PRO A 272 -4.66 -2.00 18.06
CA PRO A 272 -5.06 -1.05 17.02
C PRO A 272 -4.79 -1.59 15.60
N VAL A 273 -5.76 -1.44 14.69
CA VAL A 273 -5.70 -1.99 13.33
C VAL A 273 -4.60 -1.38 12.45
N ASP A 274 -4.20 -0.14 12.74
CA ASP A 274 -3.09 0.57 12.08
C ASP A 274 -1.71 0.02 12.49
N ARG A 275 -1.63 -0.71 13.61
CA ARG A 275 -0.41 -1.34 14.13
C ARG A 275 -0.30 -2.83 13.81
N LEU A 276 -1.34 -3.43 13.24
CA LEU A 276 -1.28 -4.82 12.80
C LEU A 276 -0.14 -5.00 11.79
N ALA A 277 0.56 -6.11 11.94
CA ALA A 277 1.63 -6.51 11.03
C ALA A 277 1.05 -6.71 9.62
N LEU A 278 1.65 -6.04 8.65
CA LEU A 278 1.30 -6.15 7.24
C LEU A 278 2.34 -6.95 6.46
N LEU A 279 3.61 -6.81 6.83
CA LEU A 279 4.72 -7.48 6.18
C LEU A 279 4.95 -8.85 6.79
N THR A 280 5.25 -9.83 5.94
CA THR A 280 5.75 -11.12 6.38
C THR A 280 7.08 -10.96 7.12
N ALA A 281 7.45 -11.94 7.95
CA ALA A 281 8.73 -11.92 8.66
C ALA A 281 9.94 -11.83 7.68
N ALA A 282 9.84 -12.48 6.51
CA ALA A 282 10.88 -12.44 5.49
C ALA A 282 10.99 -11.05 4.83
N GLU A 283 9.88 -10.40 4.51
CA GLU A 283 9.90 -9.03 3.96
C GLU A 283 10.43 -8.03 4.98
N ARG A 284 10.01 -8.16 6.25
CA ARG A 284 10.53 -7.32 7.34
C ARG A 284 12.04 -7.50 7.50
N GLN A 285 12.54 -8.74 7.49
CA GLN A 285 13.97 -9.03 7.55
C GLN A 285 14.70 -8.36 6.38
N ARG A 286 14.17 -8.50 5.17
CA ARG A 286 14.78 -7.94 3.96
C ARG A 286 14.88 -6.42 4.01
N LEU A 287 13.81 -5.75 4.44
CA LEU A 287 13.75 -4.29 4.51
C LEU A 287 14.61 -3.73 5.66
N LEU A 288 14.64 -4.40 6.81
CA LEU A 288 15.35 -3.89 7.98
C LEU A 288 16.84 -4.26 7.98
N HIS A 289 17.20 -5.42 7.43
CA HIS A 289 18.55 -5.96 7.53
C HIS A 289 19.21 -6.14 6.17
N ASP A 290 18.60 -6.91 5.25
CA ASP A 290 19.30 -7.33 4.02
C ASP A 290 19.62 -6.14 3.10
N PHE A 291 18.70 -5.18 2.95
CA PHE A 291 18.96 -3.93 2.22
C PHE A 291 19.89 -2.97 2.96
N ASN A 292 20.00 -3.09 4.28
CA ASN A 292 20.82 -2.22 5.12
C ASN A 292 22.17 -2.83 5.51
N ALA A 293 22.53 -4.00 4.95
CA ALA A 293 23.80 -4.68 5.16
C ALA A 293 24.96 -3.95 4.46
N THR A 294 25.18 -2.71 4.86
CA THR A 294 26.14 -1.74 4.31
C THR A 294 27.38 -1.57 5.19
N GLU A 295 27.46 -2.32 6.29
CA GLU A 295 28.62 -2.32 7.18
C GLU A 295 29.86 -2.84 6.43
N ALA A 296 30.85 -1.97 6.29
CA ALA A 296 32.12 -2.29 5.68
C ALA A 296 33.25 -1.74 6.55
N ALA A 297 34.29 -2.55 6.76
CA ALA A 297 35.49 -2.07 7.45
C ALA A 297 36.21 -1.05 6.58
N TYR A 298 36.35 0.17 7.09
CA TYR A 298 37.18 1.23 6.51
C TYR A 298 38.02 1.87 7.62
N PRO A 299 39.15 2.53 7.32
CA PRO A 299 40.04 3.09 8.33
C PRO A 299 39.43 4.34 8.98
N SER A 300 38.43 4.15 9.85
CA SER A 300 37.66 5.22 10.50
C SER A 300 38.46 6.09 11.46
N HIS A 301 39.65 5.64 11.86
CA HIS A 301 40.58 6.40 12.68
C HIS A 301 41.43 7.39 11.89
N LEU A 302 41.39 7.34 10.55
CA LEU A 302 42.14 8.24 9.68
C LEU A 302 41.20 9.25 9.01
N CYS A 303 41.63 10.50 9.00
CA CYS A 303 41.01 11.55 8.21
C CYS A 303 41.46 11.47 6.75
N VAL A 304 40.66 12.03 5.83
CA VAL A 304 40.98 12.06 4.40
C VAL A 304 42.34 12.71 4.12
N HIS A 305 42.69 13.78 4.84
CA HIS A 305 43.97 14.47 4.66
C HIS A 305 45.17 13.61 5.11
N GLU A 306 45.00 12.74 6.11
CA GLU A 306 46.04 11.80 6.57
C GLU A 306 46.25 10.66 5.55
N LEU A 307 45.18 10.20 4.89
CA LEU A 307 45.29 9.26 3.77
C LEU A 307 46.07 9.87 2.59
N ILE A 308 45.86 11.16 2.31
CA ILE A 308 46.61 11.89 1.27
C ILE A 308 48.08 12.08 1.68
N GLU A 309 48.37 12.35 2.95
CA GLU A 309 49.75 12.40 3.48
C GLU A 309 50.47 11.06 3.32
N ALA A 310 49.81 9.96 3.68
CA ALA A 310 50.35 8.61 3.49
C ALA A 310 50.62 8.31 2.01
N GLN A 311 49.73 8.74 1.11
CA GLN A 311 49.96 8.61 -0.33
C GLN A 311 51.13 9.47 -0.82
N ALA A 312 51.26 10.69 -0.32
CA ALA A 312 52.38 11.58 -0.64
C ALA A 312 53.74 11.05 -0.17
N ALA A 313 53.77 10.31 0.95
CA ALA A 313 54.96 9.62 1.40
C ALA A 313 55.28 8.39 0.52
N ARG A 314 54.27 7.69 -0.01
CA ARG A 314 54.45 6.47 -0.81
C ARG A 314 54.86 6.74 -2.25
N THR A 315 54.25 7.72 -2.90
CA THR A 315 54.48 8.02 -4.33
C THR A 315 54.60 9.53 -4.55
N PRO A 316 55.69 10.16 -4.08
CA PRO A 316 55.81 11.61 -4.00
C PRO A 316 55.71 12.33 -5.36
N ASP A 317 56.33 11.75 -6.40
CA ASP A 317 56.49 12.38 -7.72
C ASP A 317 55.36 12.07 -8.69
N LEU A 318 54.42 11.20 -8.31
CA LEU A 318 53.28 10.88 -9.19
C LEU A 318 52.29 12.05 -9.24
N PRO A 319 51.69 12.34 -10.41
CA PRO A 319 50.66 13.36 -10.54
C PRO A 319 49.48 13.09 -9.59
N ALA A 320 49.08 14.13 -8.84
CA ALA A 320 47.95 14.09 -7.90
C ALA A 320 46.77 14.93 -8.40
N VAL A 321 47.03 16.16 -8.85
CA VAL A 321 46.02 17.10 -9.36
C VAL A 321 46.60 17.83 -10.55
N ALA A 322 45.80 18.05 -11.60
CA ALA A 322 46.18 18.83 -12.77
C ALA A 322 45.03 19.73 -13.23
N ASP A 323 45.37 20.91 -13.70
CA ASP A 323 44.53 21.80 -14.50
C ASP A 323 45.28 22.19 -15.79
N ASP A 324 44.74 23.13 -16.57
CA ASP A 324 45.34 23.55 -17.84
C ASP A 324 46.70 24.29 -17.66
N GLU A 325 46.99 24.79 -16.46
CA GLU A 325 48.17 25.62 -16.17
C GLU A 325 49.27 24.84 -15.43
N ALA A 326 48.90 23.87 -14.61
CA ALA A 326 49.84 23.17 -13.74
C ALA A 326 49.43 21.70 -13.46
N THR A 327 50.44 20.88 -13.20
CA THR A 327 50.29 19.54 -12.63
C THR A 327 51.09 19.46 -11.35
N LEU A 328 50.43 19.12 -10.23
CA LEU A 328 51.06 18.94 -8.93
C LEU A 328 51.25 17.46 -8.64
N GLY A 329 52.47 17.07 -8.26
CA GLY A 329 52.72 15.77 -7.65
C GLY A 329 52.16 15.67 -6.24
N TYR A 330 52.01 14.46 -5.70
CA TYR A 330 51.49 14.27 -4.34
C TYR A 330 52.31 14.98 -3.26
N ALA A 331 53.65 14.96 -3.36
CA ALA A 331 54.51 15.65 -2.40
C ALA A 331 54.33 17.17 -2.47
N GLU A 332 54.19 17.72 -3.67
CA GLU A 332 53.99 19.16 -3.86
C GLU A 332 52.63 19.64 -3.36
N LEU A 333 51.56 18.89 -3.67
CA LEU A 333 50.22 19.15 -3.16
C LEU A 333 50.21 19.17 -1.63
N ASN A 334 50.80 18.15 -1.00
CA ASN A 334 50.86 18.04 0.45
C ASN A 334 51.68 19.19 1.08
N ALA A 335 52.82 19.54 0.49
CA ALA A 335 53.66 20.63 0.98
C ALA A 335 52.97 22.00 0.86
N ARG A 336 52.28 22.27 -0.27
CA ARG A 336 51.49 23.50 -0.46
C ARG A 336 50.36 23.58 0.56
N ALA A 337 49.61 22.49 0.75
CA ALA A 337 48.52 22.43 1.71
C ALA A 337 48.99 22.58 3.17
N ASN A 338 50.13 21.99 3.55
CA ASN A 338 50.72 22.15 4.88
C ASN A 338 51.08 23.61 5.19
N ARG A 339 51.69 24.31 4.23
CA ARG A 339 52.03 25.74 4.40
C ARG A 339 50.77 26.58 4.62
N LEU A 340 49.75 26.37 3.81
CA LEU A 340 48.49 27.10 3.94
C LEU A 340 47.74 26.74 5.23
N ALA A 341 47.76 25.48 5.67
CA ALA A 341 47.16 25.05 6.93
C ALA A 341 47.82 25.73 8.14
N HIS A 342 49.16 25.82 8.16
CA HIS A 342 49.87 26.57 9.20
C HIS A 342 49.51 28.06 9.18
N HIS A 343 49.34 28.64 8.00
CA HIS A 343 48.90 30.03 7.88
C HIS A 343 47.48 30.23 8.43
N LEU A 344 46.52 29.37 8.08
CA LEU A 344 45.16 29.40 8.63
C LEU A 344 45.16 29.31 10.16
N ARG A 345 45.96 28.40 10.73
CA ARG A 345 46.12 28.30 12.19
C ARG A 345 46.71 29.56 12.81
N SER A 346 47.61 30.25 12.11
CA SER A 346 48.15 31.54 12.56
C SER A 346 47.14 32.68 12.53
N LEU A 347 46.10 32.57 11.69
CA LEU A 347 44.96 33.49 11.63
C LEU A 347 43.88 33.18 12.69
N GLY A 348 44.10 32.16 13.53
CA GLY A 348 43.19 31.81 14.62
C GLY A 348 42.20 30.70 14.30
N VAL A 349 42.29 30.06 13.12
CA VAL A 349 41.47 28.89 12.78
C VAL A 349 41.75 27.72 13.73
N ARG A 350 40.69 27.17 14.32
CA ARG A 350 40.68 26.05 15.26
C ARG A 350 39.82 24.91 14.72
N PRO A 351 39.89 23.71 15.34
CA PRO A 351 38.92 22.66 15.07
C PRO A 351 37.48 23.16 15.19
N ASP A 352 36.61 22.66 14.31
CA ASP A 352 35.18 23.02 14.18
C ASP A 352 34.89 24.45 13.65
N ASP A 353 35.92 25.25 13.36
CA ASP A 353 35.75 26.52 12.66
C ASP A 353 35.43 26.34 11.17
N ARG A 354 34.97 27.42 10.56
CA ARG A 354 34.61 27.48 9.13
C ARG A 354 35.55 28.42 8.38
N VAL A 355 36.01 28.00 7.22
CA VAL A 355 36.82 28.82 6.31
C VAL A 355 36.12 28.91 4.96
N GLY A 356 35.79 30.12 4.52
CA GLY A 356 35.20 30.35 3.21
C GLY A 356 36.22 30.10 2.10
N LEU A 357 35.83 29.38 1.04
CA LEU A 357 36.64 29.18 -0.17
C LEU A 357 35.98 29.87 -1.35
N CYS A 358 36.49 31.06 -1.69
CA CYS A 358 36.06 31.87 -2.82
C CYS A 358 37.11 31.80 -3.93
N LEU A 359 37.21 30.61 -4.55
CA LEU A 359 38.20 30.25 -5.56
C LEU A 359 37.50 29.62 -6.76
N GLU A 360 38.01 29.88 -7.97
CA GLU A 360 37.59 29.16 -9.17
C GLU A 360 38.19 27.74 -9.18
N ARG A 361 37.75 26.91 -10.12
CA ARG A 361 38.27 25.54 -10.27
C ARG A 361 39.72 25.57 -10.73
N SER A 362 40.63 25.23 -9.83
CA SER A 362 42.06 25.12 -10.12
C SER A 362 42.77 24.18 -9.14
N THR A 363 44.04 23.90 -9.40
CA THR A 363 44.95 23.22 -8.48
C THR A 363 45.00 23.91 -7.10
N ASP A 364 44.91 25.24 -7.05
CA ASP A 364 44.87 26.01 -5.79
C ASP A 364 43.62 25.74 -4.97
N MET A 365 42.46 25.51 -5.61
CA MET A 365 41.23 25.14 -4.89
C MET A 365 41.42 23.84 -4.10
N LEU A 366 42.04 22.83 -4.71
CA LEU A 366 42.32 21.55 -4.04
C LEU A 366 43.35 21.70 -2.92
N VAL A 367 44.38 22.54 -3.12
CA VAL A 367 45.33 22.93 -2.07
C VAL A 367 44.58 23.57 -0.89
N ALA A 368 43.65 24.49 -1.16
CA ALA A 368 42.87 25.18 -0.14
C ALA A 368 41.94 24.23 0.63
N VAL A 369 41.21 23.35 -0.05
CA VAL A 369 40.37 22.32 0.59
C VAL A 369 41.20 21.44 1.54
N LEU A 370 42.33 20.93 1.06
CA LEU A 370 43.21 20.09 1.86
C LEU A 370 43.83 20.85 3.05
N ALA A 371 44.20 22.11 2.85
CA ALA A 371 44.74 22.96 3.91
C ALA A 371 43.73 23.26 5.02
N VAL A 372 42.47 23.51 4.66
CA VAL A 372 41.39 23.72 5.64
C VAL A 372 41.16 22.47 6.47
N MET A 373 41.11 21.29 5.83
CA MET A 373 41.01 20.01 6.55
C MET A 373 42.19 19.79 7.50
N LYS A 374 43.42 20.08 7.07
CA LYS A 374 44.64 19.98 7.91
C LYS A 374 44.70 21.01 9.03
N ALA A 375 43.99 22.13 8.91
CA ALA A 375 43.82 23.10 9.99
C ALA A 375 42.79 22.62 11.04
N GLY A 376 42.04 21.55 10.77
CA GLY A 376 40.97 21.03 11.61
C GLY A 376 39.60 21.66 11.34
N ALA A 377 39.50 22.55 10.36
CA ALA A 377 38.30 23.31 10.05
C ALA A 377 37.48 22.69 8.91
N ALA A 378 36.23 23.12 8.79
CA ALA A 378 35.37 22.83 7.65
C ALA A 378 35.47 23.97 6.62
N TYR A 379 35.44 23.63 5.33
CA TYR A 379 35.39 24.64 4.29
C TYR A 379 33.95 24.96 3.90
N VAL A 380 33.67 26.23 3.59
CA VAL A 380 32.39 26.70 3.07
C VAL A 380 32.62 27.13 1.62
N PRO A 381 32.07 26.41 0.62
CA PRO A 381 32.20 26.80 -0.78
C PRO A 381 31.48 28.12 -1.05
N LEU A 382 32.21 29.10 -1.59
CA LEU A 382 31.70 30.41 -1.99
C LEU A 382 31.98 30.60 -3.49
N ASP A 383 31.03 30.23 -4.36
CA ASP A 383 31.24 30.34 -5.81
C ASP A 383 31.40 31.82 -6.23
N PRO A 384 32.57 32.24 -6.77
CA PRO A 384 32.79 33.62 -7.20
C PRO A 384 31.82 34.11 -8.28
N ALA A 385 31.17 33.20 -9.02
CA ALA A 385 30.16 33.53 -10.03
C ALA A 385 28.81 33.91 -9.42
N HIS A 386 28.60 33.68 -8.12
CA HIS A 386 27.37 34.08 -7.45
C HIS A 386 27.29 35.61 -7.26
N PRO A 387 26.07 36.19 -7.28
CA PRO A 387 25.88 37.59 -6.95
C PRO A 387 26.44 37.94 -5.57
N ALA A 388 27.00 39.15 -5.42
CA ALA A 388 27.61 39.60 -4.17
C ALA A 388 26.66 39.50 -2.96
N GLN A 389 25.37 39.75 -3.16
CA GLN A 389 24.36 39.58 -2.12
C GLN A 389 24.29 38.13 -1.62
N ARG A 390 24.32 37.14 -2.51
CA ARG A 390 24.28 35.71 -2.15
C ARG A 390 25.53 35.29 -1.38
N LEU A 391 26.70 35.82 -1.77
CA LEU A 391 27.96 35.59 -1.06
C LEU A 391 27.94 36.23 0.34
N ALA A 392 27.38 37.43 0.47
CA ALA A 392 27.23 38.11 1.76
C ALA A 392 26.31 37.31 2.69
N GLU A 393 25.15 36.85 2.20
CA GLU A 393 24.22 36.01 2.95
C GLU A 393 24.89 34.70 3.44
N LEU A 394 25.66 34.03 2.57
CA LEU A 394 26.38 32.80 2.96
C LEU A 394 27.47 33.07 4.01
N CYS A 395 28.19 34.19 3.90
CA CYS A 395 29.18 34.58 4.89
C CYS A 395 28.53 34.98 6.23
N GLU A 396 27.37 35.62 6.21
CA GLU A 396 26.61 36.00 7.40
C GLU A 396 26.07 34.76 8.13
N ASP A 397 25.49 33.80 7.41
CA ASP A 397 24.95 32.56 7.99
C ASP A 397 26.05 31.60 8.48
N SER A 398 27.16 31.51 7.74
CA SER A 398 28.26 30.59 8.07
C SER A 398 29.34 31.18 8.97
N GLU A 399 29.37 32.49 9.22
CA GLU A 399 30.36 33.17 10.08
C GLU A 399 31.80 32.61 9.95
N PRO A 400 32.41 32.60 8.74
CA PRO A 400 33.72 32.00 8.56
C PRO A 400 34.81 32.86 9.21
N VAL A 401 35.80 32.21 9.84
CA VAL A 401 36.93 32.88 10.49
C VAL A 401 37.84 33.58 9.48
N ALA A 402 37.91 33.03 8.27
CA ALA A 402 38.65 33.60 7.14
C ALA A 402 37.99 33.21 5.82
N VAL A 403 38.25 33.99 4.77
CA VAL A 403 37.89 33.66 3.39
C VAL A 403 39.17 33.59 2.56
N LEU A 404 39.42 32.43 1.95
CA LEU A 404 40.49 32.23 0.97
C LEU A 404 39.98 32.63 -0.42
N THR A 405 40.73 33.50 -1.10
CA THR A 405 40.43 33.94 -2.46
C THR A 405 41.74 34.29 -3.19
N HIS A 406 41.72 34.33 -4.52
CA HIS A 406 42.87 34.80 -5.30
C HIS A 406 43.00 36.32 -5.18
N ASN A 407 44.24 36.82 -5.16
CA ASN A 407 44.48 38.26 -5.29
C ASN A 407 43.98 38.71 -6.67
N ARG A 408 43.07 39.69 -6.68
CA ARG A 408 42.68 40.40 -7.89
C ARG A 408 43.73 41.43 -8.30
#